data_AF-A0A3Q2THA5-F1
#
_entry.id   AF-A0A3Q2THA5-F1
#
_cell.length_a   1.000
_cell.length_b   1.000
_cell.length_c   1.000
_cell.angle_alpha   90.00
_cell.angle_beta   90.00
_cell.angle_gamma   90.00
#
_symmetry.space_group_name_H-M   'P 1'
#
loop_
_entity.id
_entity.type
_entity.pdbx_description
1 polymer ?
#
loop_
_entity_poly.entity_id
_entity_poly.type
_entity_poly.pdbx_seq_one_letter_code
_entity_poly.pdbx_strand_id
1 'polypeptide(L)'
;MCATTEEEGTGGSEGRSSLPRTFIRLNDLSGLGTGGGECGSTHGGGESLPYPTLAPVVFFYLKQTTRPRSWCLKMVSSMLVILLNCVTLGMFHPCEDINCDSERCKILQDFDDFIFAFFAIEMVIKMVALGIFGKKCYLGDTWNRLDFFIVLAGMLEYSLNLQNVSFSAVRTVRVLRPLRAINRVPSMRILVTLLLDTLPMLGNVLLLCFFVFFIFGIVGVQLWAGLLRNRCFVKDNFSFPLSVELGKYYHTENDDENPFICSMPGDNGMRDCGSVPKLYDEVGQQCSLDIDSYNSTDNTTCVNWNQYYTNCSAGLINPFKGAINFDNICYAWIAIFQVITLEGWVDIMYFVMDAHSFYNFIYFILLIIVSASSSSSC
;
A
#
# COMPACT_ATOMS: atom_id res chain seq x y z
N MET A 1 31.76 16.01 44.50
CA MET A 1 32.00 15.06 45.60
C MET A 1 31.34 15.64 46.83
N CYS A 2 30.66 14.83 47.64
CA CYS A 2 29.81 15.22 48.78
C CYS A 2 28.55 16.07 48.42
N ALA A 3 27.42 16.03 49.12
CA ALA A 3 26.66 15.01 49.87
C ALA A 3 25.75 15.74 50.87
N THR A 4 24.44 15.47 50.82
CA THR A 4 23.45 15.38 51.93
C THR A 4 23.62 16.26 53.20
N THR A 5 22.57 17.02 53.55
CA THR A 5 21.68 16.74 54.72
C THR A 5 20.43 17.65 54.72
N GLU A 6 19.44 17.32 55.56
CA GLU A 6 18.04 17.75 55.50
C GLU A 6 17.64 18.86 56.51
N GLU A 7 16.53 19.56 56.19
CA GLU A 7 15.52 20.24 57.05
C GLU A 7 16.00 21.29 58.11
N GLU A 8 15.26 22.35 58.46
CA GLU A 8 13.79 22.55 58.54
C GLU A 8 13.45 24.08 58.48
N GLY A 9 12.19 24.47 58.16
CA GLY A 9 11.63 25.73 58.70
C GLY A 9 11.03 26.83 57.78
N THR A 10 9.69 26.93 57.84
CA THR A 10 8.85 28.17 57.77
C THR A 10 8.56 28.89 56.44
N GLY A 11 7.32 29.43 56.35
CA GLY A 11 6.97 30.60 55.53
C GLY A 11 6.25 30.32 54.21
N GLY A 12 4.91 30.46 54.18
CA GLY A 12 4.14 30.40 52.93
C GLY A 12 3.81 31.78 52.36
N SER A 13 3.74 31.90 51.03
CA SER A 13 2.69 32.64 50.29
C SER A 13 2.86 32.56 48.77
N GLU A 14 1.73 32.47 48.07
CA GLU A 14 1.47 32.91 46.68
C GLU A 14 2.35 32.41 45.50
N GLY A 15 1.71 31.66 44.59
CA GLY A 15 1.41 32.24 43.27
C GLY A 15 2.10 31.71 42.00
N ARG A 16 1.34 30.88 41.27
CA ARG A 16 1.14 30.92 39.79
C ARG A 16 2.08 30.13 38.84
N SER A 17 1.51 29.07 38.24
CA SER A 17 1.68 28.55 36.84
C SER A 17 3.10 28.17 36.34
N SER A 18 3.37 26.99 35.78
CA SER A 18 2.75 26.44 34.56
C SER A 18 3.42 25.11 34.11
N LEU A 19 2.62 24.08 33.80
CA LEU A 19 2.80 23.03 32.74
C LEU A 19 1.99 21.77 33.08
N PRO A 20 1.22 21.17 32.13
CA PRO A 20 0.40 19.99 32.40
C PRO A 20 1.16 18.68 32.16
N ARG A 21 1.16 17.78 33.17
CA ARG A 21 1.44 16.36 32.95
C ARG A 21 0.12 15.60 32.76
N THR A 22 -0.28 15.40 31.52
CA THR A 22 -1.42 14.56 31.16
C THR A 22 -1.05 13.07 31.33
N PHE A 23 -1.13 12.56 32.55
CA PHE A 23 -1.00 11.12 32.83
C PHE A 23 -2.22 10.63 33.60
N ILE A 24 -3.31 10.39 32.88
CA ILE A 24 -4.57 9.91 33.45
C ILE A 24 -4.40 8.42 33.80
N ARG A 25 -4.44 8.09 35.09
CA ARG A 25 -4.59 6.70 35.54
C ARG A 25 -6.01 6.22 35.26
N LEU A 26 -6.12 4.98 34.79
CA LEU A 26 -7.28 4.45 34.09
C LEU A 26 -8.37 3.89 35.03
N ASN A 27 -8.60 4.47 36.22
CA ASN A 27 -9.38 3.82 37.29
C ASN A 27 -10.53 4.64 37.92
N ASP A 28 -10.69 5.94 37.60
CA ASP A 28 -11.66 6.83 38.27
C ASP A 28 -12.99 7.03 37.52
N LEU A 29 -13.26 6.30 36.44
CA LEU A 29 -14.50 6.45 35.64
C LEU A 29 -15.67 5.55 36.11
N SER A 30 -15.74 5.27 37.42
CA SER A 30 -16.72 4.33 38.01
C SER A 30 -17.62 4.93 39.10
N GLY A 31 -17.49 6.21 39.43
CA GLY A 31 -18.25 6.82 40.53
C GLY A 31 -18.45 8.33 40.42
N LEU A 32 -19.42 8.78 39.61
CA LEU A 32 -20.03 10.09 39.84
C LEU A 32 -21.52 10.10 39.49
N GLY A 33 -22.34 10.10 40.53
CA GLY A 33 -23.78 10.34 40.46
C GLY A 33 -24.23 11.30 41.57
N THR A 34 -25.08 12.25 41.19
CA THR A 34 -25.95 13.12 42.02
C THR A 34 -25.37 14.38 42.69
N GLY A 35 -26.11 15.49 42.49
CA GLY A 35 -25.98 16.81 43.15
C GLY A 35 -25.53 17.96 42.24
N GLY A 36 -26.29 19.04 41.96
CA GLY A 36 -27.70 19.35 42.25
C GLY A 36 -28.08 20.81 41.86
N GLY A 37 -29.37 21.06 41.54
CA GLY A 37 -29.99 22.39 41.26
C GLY A 37 -29.55 23.09 39.95
N GLU A 38 -30.29 24.00 39.30
CA GLU A 38 -31.68 24.52 39.34
C GLU A 38 -31.86 25.42 38.08
N CYS A 39 -33.02 25.79 37.51
CA CYS A 39 -34.46 25.45 37.69
C CYS A 39 -35.22 25.78 36.36
N GLY A 40 -36.52 25.44 36.23
CA GLY A 40 -37.36 25.83 35.07
C GLY A 40 -38.52 24.86 34.77
N SER A 41 -39.74 25.20 35.19
CA SER A 41 -40.92 24.34 35.16
C SER A 41 -41.71 24.33 33.83
N THR A 42 -42.32 23.20 33.48
CA THR A 42 -43.77 23.05 33.18
C THR A 42 -44.15 21.55 33.19
N HIS A 43 -45.35 21.22 33.70
CA HIS A 43 -45.85 19.84 33.83
C HIS A 43 -46.21 19.16 32.49
N GLY A 44 -45.94 17.85 32.39
CA GLY A 44 -46.49 16.95 31.37
C GLY A 44 -46.02 15.51 31.62
N GLY A 45 -46.90 14.64 32.13
CA GLY A 45 -46.51 13.28 32.54
C GLY A 45 -46.12 12.37 31.37
N GLY A 46 -44.93 11.80 31.43
CA GLY A 46 -44.44 10.79 30.48
C GLY A 46 -43.28 9.99 31.08
N GLU A 47 -43.30 8.67 30.90
CA GLU A 47 -42.30 7.74 31.44
C GLU A 47 -40.87 8.09 30.99
N SER A 48 -39.90 7.99 31.90
CA SER A 48 -38.49 8.26 31.62
C SER A 48 -37.92 7.26 30.61
N LEU A 49 -37.57 7.76 29.42
CA LEU A 49 -36.96 6.95 28.37
C LEU A 49 -35.55 6.47 28.78
N PRO A 50 -35.22 5.17 28.62
CA PRO A 50 -33.96 4.62 29.14
C PRO A 50 -32.69 5.06 28.39
N TYR A 51 -32.82 5.72 27.23
CA TYR A 51 -31.68 6.25 26.46
C TYR A 51 -32.07 7.57 25.76
N PRO A 52 -31.64 8.75 26.27
CA PRO A 52 -32.05 10.06 25.73
C PRO A 52 -31.31 10.51 24.46
N THR A 53 -30.29 9.77 24.00
CA THR A 53 -29.45 10.17 22.85
C THR A 53 -30.02 9.76 21.49
N LEU A 54 -30.85 8.70 21.43
CA LEU A 54 -31.43 8.18 20.19
C LEU A 54 -32.77 8.86 19.84
N ALA A 55 -33.17 8.78 18.56
CA ALA A 55 -34.48 9.28 18.12
C ALA A 55 -35.63 8.46 18.78
N PRO A 56 -36.65 9.14 19.35
CA PRO A 56 -37.67 8.49 20.20
C PRO A 56 -38.69 7.65 19.42
N VAL A 57 -38.84 7.88 18.11
CA VAL A 57 -39.80 7.17 17.25
C VAL A 57 -39.16 6.86 15.89
N VAL A 58 -39.38 5.64 15.41
CA VAL A 58 -39.06 5.19 14.04
C VAL A 58 -40.27 4.41 13.53
N PHE A 59 -40.64 4.61 12.25
CA PHE A 59 -41.77 3.93 11.60
C PHE A 59 -43.12 4.02 12.35
N PHE A 60 -43.54 5.24 12.71
CA PHE A 60 -44.92 5.67 13.09
C PHE A 60 -45.68 4.93 14.21
N TYR A 61 -45.21 3.79 14.70
CA TYR A 61 -45.89 2.90 15.65
C TYR A 61 -44.96 2.19 16.65
N LEU A 62 -43.65 2.16 16.42
CA LEU A 62 -42.69 1.48 17.30
C LEU A 62 -42.05 2.43 18.31
N LYS A 63 -42.68 2.52 19.49
CA LYS A 63 -42.09 3.17 20.69
C LYS A 63 -40.88 2.40 21.22
N GLN A 64 -39.96 3.15 21.81
CA GLN A 64 -38.68 2.69 22.39
C GLN A 64 -38.82 1.67 23.54
N THR A 65 -40.04 1.44 24.05
CA THR A 65 -40.40 0.47 25.11
C THR A 65 -40.69 -0.95 24.60
N THR A 66 -40.72 -1.18 23.28
CA THR A 66 -41.01 -2.50 22.72
C THR A 66 -39.86 -3.51 22.95
N ARG A 67 -40.21 -4.68 23.50
CA ARG A 67 -39.25 -5.74 23.87
C ARG A 67 -38.22 -6.12 22.79
N PRO A 68 -38.52 -6.23 21.48
CA PRO A 68 -37.50 -6.54 20.47
C PRO A 68 -36.33 -5.53 20.45
N ARG A 69 -36.57 -4.23 20.66
CA ARG A 69 -35.49 -3.22 20.64
C ARG A 69 -34.61 -3.30 21.89
N SER A 70 -35.19 -3.55 23.06
CA SER A 70 -34.43 -3.78 24.31
C SER A 70 -33.61 -5.07 24.25
N TRP A 71 -34.20 -6.15 23.73
CA TRP A 71 -33.51 -7.44 23.59
C TRP A 71 -32.39 -7.39 22.54
N CYS A 72 -32.62 -6.70 21.41
CA CYS A 72 -31.60 -6.36 20.41
C CYS A 72 -30.42 -5.59 21.02
N LEU A 73 -30.69 -4.49 21.75
CA LEU A 73 -29.64 -3.70 22.41
C LEU A 73 -28.85 -4.53 23.44
N LYS A 74 -29.50 -5.47 24.13
CA LYS A 74 -28.87 -6.35 25.13
C LYS A 74 -28.07 -7.49 24.50
N MET A 75 -28.47 -8.00 23.33
CA MET A 75 -27.71 -8.97 22.51
C MET A 75 -26.41 -8.38 21.97
N VAL A 76 -26.47 -7.18 21.38
CA VAL A 76 -25.32 -6.46 20.80
C VAL A 76 -24.25 -6.09 21.85
N SER A 77 -24.62 -6.04 23.13
CA SER A 77 -23.74 -5.75 24.27
C SER A 77 -22.93 -6.95 24.78
N SER A 78 -23.18 -8.17 24.29
CA SER A 78 -22.56 -9.37 24.86
C SER A 78 -21.09 -9.54 24.46
N MET A 79 -20.24 -9.89 25.44
CA MET A 79 -18.82 -10.26 25.24
C MET A 79 -18.62 -11.36 24.18
N LEU A 80 -19.64 -12.18 23.94
CA LEU A 80 -19.67 -13.19 22.88
C LEU A 80 -19.39 -12.57 21.49
N VAL A 81 -19.94 -11.39 21.18
CA VAL A 81 -19.72 -10.71 19.87
C VAL A 81 -18.26 -10.29 19.69
N ILE A 82 -17.57 -9.93 20.79
CA ILE A 82 -16.15 -9.58 20.78
C ILE A 82 -15.30 -10.85 20.64
N LEU A 83 -15.65 -11.92 21.35
CA LEU A 83 -14.97 -13.22 21.25
C LEU A 83 -15.09 -13.82 19.84
N LEU A 84 -16.29 -13.79 19.26
CA LEU A 84 -16.55 -14.20 17.88
C LEU A 84 -15.79 -13.31 16.89
N ASN A 85 -15.70 -11.99 17.15
CA ASN A 85 -14.89 -11.09 16.33
C ASN A 85 -13.39 -11.42 16.37
N CYS A 86 -12.82 -11.69 17.56
CA CYS A 86 -11.43 -12.13 17.70
C CYS A 86 -11.17 -13.47 16.98
N VAL A 87 -12.11 -14.42 17.04
CA VAL A 87 -12.02 -15.69 16.32
C VAL A 87 -12.11 -15.46 14.80
N THR A 88 -13.02 -14.62 14.30
CA THR A 88 -13.08 -14.28 12.86
C THR A 88 -11.82 -13.59 12.34
N LEU A 89 -11.15 -12.78 13.18
CA LEU A 89 -9.87 -12.16 12.84
C LEU A 89 -8.73 -13.17 12.84
N GLY A 90 -8.66 -14.04 13.85
CA GLY A 90 -7.63 -15.09 13.94
C GLY A 90 -7.79 -16.21 12.89
N MET A 91 -9.01 -16.43 12.41
CA MET A 91 -9.31 -17.36 11.30
C MET A 91 -9.18 -16.72 9.91
N PHE A 92 -8.87 -15.42 9.81
CA PHE A 92 -8.68 -14.76 8.51
C PHE A 92 -7.32 -15.13 7.90
N HIS A 93 -7.21 -16.36 7.40
CA HIS A 93 -6.13 -16.79 6.55
C HIS A 93 -6.53 -16.53 5.09
N PRO A 94 -5.80 -15.71 4.32
CA PRO A 94 -6.09 -15.58 2.89
C PRO A 94 -5.81 -16.91 2.21
N CYS A 95 -6.85 -17.57 1.70
CA CYS A 95 -6.69 -18.73 0.84
C CYS A 95 -6.12 -18.26 -0.51
N GLU A 96 -4.90 -18.68 -0.80
CA GLU A 96 -4.16 -18.29 -2.00
C GLU A 96 -4.64 -19.05 -3.26
N ASP A 97 -5.37 -20.16 -3.07
CA ASP A 97 -5.86 -21.02 -4.14
C ASP A 97 -7.18 -20.53 -4.78
N ILE A 98 -7.15 -20.39 -6.11
CA ILE A 98 -8.29 -19.99 -6.94
C ILE A 98 -9.27 -21.16 -7.14
N ASN A 99 -8.77 -22.40 -7.08
CA ASN A 99 -9.55 -23.64 -7.14
C ASN A 99 -9.45 -24.34 -5.78
N CYS A 100 -10.49 -24.21 -4.95
CA CYS A 100 -10.48 -24.73 -3.57
C CYS A 100 -10.75 -26.24 -3.50
N ASP A 101 -9.81 -27.02 -4.03
CA ASP A 101 -9.87 -28.48 -4.05
C ASP A 101 -9.49 -29.11 -2.70
N SER A 102 -8.68 -28.41 -1.88
CA SER A 102 -8.30 -28.85 -0.55
C SER A 102 -9.48 -28.88 0.44
N GLU A 103 -9.62 -29.97 1.20
CA GLU A 103 -10.59 -30.13 2.29
C GLU A 103 -10.55 -28.96 3.30
N ARG A 104 -9.35 -28.40 3.54
CA ARG A 104 -9.17 -27.24 4.41
C ARG A 104 -9.85 -25.98 3.87
N CYS A 105 -9.81 -25.74 2.56
CA CYS A 105 -10.49 -24.56 2.00
C CYS A 105 -12.01 -24.70 2.10
N LYS A 106 -12.57 -25.90 1.86
CA LYS A 106 -14.01 -26.15 1.97
C LYS A 106 -14.52 -25.84 3.38
N ILE A 107 -13.83 -26.34 4.40
CA ILE A 107 -14.15 -26.04 5.81
C ILE A 107 -14.06 -24.53 6.09
N LEU A 108 -13.01 -23.85 5.63
CA LEU A 108 -12.87 -22.40 5.81
C LEU A 108 -13.97 -21.59 5.10
N GLN A 109 -14.37 -22.01 3.90
CA GLN A 109 -15.45 -21.40 3.14
C GLN A 109 -16.81 -21.57 3.83
N ASP A 110 -17.12 -22.77 4.33
CA ASP A 110 -18.34 -23.03 5.11
C ASP A 110 -18.41 -22.16 6.37
N PHE A 111 -17.26 -21.95 7.04
CA PHE A 111 -17.17 -21.01 8.17
C PHE A 111 -17.39 -19.55 7.74
N ASP A 112 -16.76 -19.06 6.66
CA ASP A 112 -16.94 -17.68 6.18
C ASP A 112 -18.37 -17.39 5.72
N ASP A 113 -19.04 -18.36 5.07
CA ASP A 113 -20.46 -18.24 4.71
C ASP A 113 -21.38 -18.22 5.95
N PHE A 114 -21.10 -19.04 6.97
CA PHE A 114 -21.82 -18.98 8.25
C PHE A 114 -21.61 -17.63 8.98
N ILE A 115 -20.38 -17.14 9.02
CA ILE A 115 -20.00 -15.84 9.59
C ILE A 115 -20.70 -14.70 8.82
N PHE A 116 -20.73 -14.76 7.50
CA PHE A 116 -21.42 -13.81 6.64
C PHE A 116 -22.93 -13.79 6.93
N ALA A 117 -23.57 -14.95 7.03
CA ALA A 117 -24.99 -15.07 7.35
C ALA A 117 -25.33 -14.47 8.73
N PHE A 118 -24.52 -14.76 9.75
CA PHE A 118 -24.67 -14.16 11.08
C PHE A 118 -24.61 -12.63 11.03
N PHE A 119 -23.65 -12.06 10.30
CA PHE A 119 -23.53 -10.60 10.15
C PHE A 119 -24.65 -9.97 9.30
N ALA A 120 -25.16 -10.66 8.28
CA ALA A 120 -26.32 -10.20 7.52
C ALA A 120 -27.57 -10.12 8.41
N ILE A 121 -27.79 -11.12 9.27
CA ILE A 121 -28.88 -11.13 10.26
C ILE A 121 -28.72 -9.99 11.27
N GLU A 122 -27.50 -9.77 11.80
CA GLU A 122 -27.22 -8.66 12.72
C GLU A 122 -27.48 -7.28 12.06
N MET A 123 -27.14 -7.12 10.79
CA MET A 123 -27.42 -5.91 10.01
C MET A 123 -28.92 -5.65 9.88
N VAL A 124 -29.71 -6.67 9.52
CA VAL A 124 -31.18 -6.57 9.46
C VAL A 124 -31.77 -6.19 10.82
N ILE A 125 -31.28 -6.82 11.91
CA ILE A 125 -31.68 -6.50 13.28
C ILE A 125 -31.39 -5.02 13.63
N LYS A 126 -30.22 -4.49 13.26
CA LYS A 126 -29.88 -3.07 13.44
C LYS A 126 -30.77 -2.13 12.62
N MET A 127 -31.06 -2.46 11.36
CA MET A 127 -31.95 -1.66 10.51
C MET A 127 -33.36 -1.55 11.09
N VAL A 128 -33.92 -2.65 11.62
CA VAL A 128 -35.24 -2.65 12.29
C VAL A 128 -35.20 -1.85 13.60
N ALA A 129 -34.12 -1.92 14.37
CA ALA A 129 -34.00 -1.24 15.67
C ALA A 129 -33.75 0.29 15.56
N LEU A 130 -33.01 0.73 14.54
CA LEU A 130 -32.56 2.13 14.37
C LEU A 130 -33.32 2.88 13.26
N GLY A 131 -34.01 2.18 12.37
CA GLY A 131 -34.63 2.75 11.18
C GLY A 131 -33.65 2.90 10.01
N ILE A 132 -34.21 3.00 8.81
CA ILE A 132 -33.44 3.06 7.55
C ILE A 132 -33.01 4.50 7.24
N PHE A 133 -33.97 5.45 7.22
CA PHE A 133 -33.74 6.82 6.75
C PHE A 133 -33.84 7.87 7.88
N GLY A 134 -32.77 8.64 8.08
CA GLY A 134 -32.71 9.76 9.02
C GLY A 134 -31.30 10.02 9.57
N LYS A 135 -31.02 11.26 10.03
CA LYS A 135 -29.69 11.67 10.53
C LYS A 135 -29.21 10.92 11.80
N LYS A 136 -30.11 10.22 12.51
CA LYS A 136 -29.81 9.34 13.67
C LYS A 136 -30.18 7.86 13.42
N CYS A 137 -30.43 7.50 12.16
CA CYS A 137 -30.82 6.15 11.74
C CYS A 137 -29.61 5.38 11.19
N TYR A 138 -29.80 4.10 10.83
CA TYR A 138 -28.70 3.20 10.46
C TYR A 138 -27.80 3.75 9.33
N LEU A 139 -28.38 4.34 8.28
CA LEU A 139 -27.61 4.91 7.15
C LEU A 139 -26.98 6.29 7.44
N GLY A 140 -27.21 6.87 8.63
CA GLY A 140 -26.59 8.13 9.05
C GLY A 140 -25.17 7.98 9.59
N ASP A 141 -24.77 6.78 10.03
CA ASP A 141 -23.41 6.47 10.46
C ASP A 141 -22.58 5.95 9.28
N THR A 142 -21.44 6.57 9.00
CA THR A 142 -20.53 6.23 7.90
C THR A 142 -20.04 4.78 8.00
N TRP A 143 -19.82 4.32 9.22
CA TRP A 143 -19.36 2.96 9.52
C TRP A 143 -20.43 1.91 9.23
N ASN A 144 -21.68 2.15 9.62
CA ASN A 144 -22.81 1.28 9.27
C ASN A 144 -23.11 1.29 7.77
N ARG A 145 -22.90 2.43 7.07
CA ARG A 145 -22.99 2.50 5.60
C ARG A 145 -21.95 1.62 4.91
N LEU A 146 -20.73 1.53 5.46
CA LEU A 146 -19.68 0.62 5.00
C LEU A 146 -20.06 -0.86 5.26
N ASP A 147 -20.59 -1.19 6.44
CA ASP A 147 -21.07 -2.54 6.78
C ASP A 147 -22.14 -3.01 5.78
N PHE A 148 -23.14 -2.16 5.51
CA PHE A 148 -24.19 -2.40 4.53
C PHE A 148 -23.65 -2.68 3.12
N PHE A 149 -22.69 -1.87 2.65
CA PHE A 149 -22.09 -2.06 1.33
C PHE A 149 -21.40 -3.43 1.21
N ILE A 150 -20.62 -3.84 2.22
CA ILE A 150 -19.92 -5.12 2.20
C ILE A 150 -20.91 -6.31 2.33
N VAL A 151 -22.03 -6.15 3.04
CA VAL A 151 -23.09 -7.20 3.05
C VAL A 151 -23.78 -7.30 1.69
N LEU A 152 -24.18 -6.17 1.10
CA LEU A 152 -24.83 -6.15 -0.22
C LEU A 152 -23.93 -6.74 -1.31
N ALA A 153 -22.64 -6.40 -1.30
CA ALA A 153 -21.71 -6.90 -2.30
C ALA A 153 -21.37 -8.40 -2.13
N GLY A 154 -21.40 -8.94 -0.90
CA GLY A 154 -21.33 -10.39 -0.67
C GLY A 154 -22.61 -11.13 -1.07
N MET A 155 -23.80 -10.53 -0.88
CA MET A 155 -25.06 -11.09 -1.40
C MET A 155 -25.05 -11.17 -2.93
N LEU A 156 -24.43 -10.18 -3.59
CA LEU A 156 -24.24 -10.16 -5.04
C LEU A 156 -23.30 -11.28 -5.49
N GLU A 157 -22.17 -11.48 -4.79
CA GLU A 157 -21.22 -12.58 -5.03
C GLU A 157 -21.92 -13.95 -4.95
N TYR A 158 -22.69 -14.20 -3.88
CA TYR A 158 -23.46 -15.43 -3.71
C TYR A 158 -24.50 -15.64 -4.83
N SER A 159 -25.22 -14.59 -5.22
CA SER A 159 -26.25 -14.64 -6.28
C SER A 159 -25.67 -14.93 -7.67
N LEU A 160 -24.47 -14.41 -7.95
CA LEU A 160 -23.75 -14.66 -9.21
C LEU A 160 -23.19 -16.08 -9.28
N ASN A 161 -22.72 -16.62 -8.15
CA ASN A 161 -22.25 -18.00 -8.06
C ASN A 161 -23.37 -19.01 -8.35
N LEU A 162 -24.59 -18.76 -7.85
CA LEU A 162 -25.80 -19.55 -8.16
C LEU A 162 -26.15 -19.61 -9.65
N GLN A 163 -25.78 -18.60 -10.44
CA GLN A 163 -26.03 -18.55 -11.88
C GLN A 163 -24.85 -19.09 -12.72
N ASN A 164 -23.76 -19.56 -12.09
CA ASN A 164 -22.49 -19.91 -12.74
C ASN A 164 -21.84 -18.76 -13.55
N VAL A 165 -22.32 -17.52 -13.41
CA VAL A 165 -21.77 -16.34 -14.09
C VAL A 165 -20.83 -15.61 -13.14
N SER A 166 -19.56 -16.03 -13.10
CA SER A 166 -18.58 -15.46 -12.18
C SER A 166 -17.70 -14.39 -12.85
N PHE A 167 -17.81 -13.15 -12.39
CA PHE A 167 -16.86 -12.09 -12.71
C PHE A 167 -15.70 -12.13 -11.71
N SER A 168 -14.46 -12.25 -12.21
CA SER A 168 -13.26 -12.28 -11.35
C SER A 168 -13.17 -11.06 -10.41
N ALA A 169 -13.57 -9.88 -10.89
CA ALA A 169 -13.60 -8.65 -10.11
C ALA A 169 -14.55 -8.69 -8.89
N VAL A 170 -15.66 -9.45 -8.95
CA VAL A 170 -16.57 -9.59 -7.79
C VAL A 170 -15.89 -10.41 -6.68
N ARG A 171 -15.05 -11.39 -7.05
CA ARG A 171 -14.24 -12.15 -6.10
C ARG A 171 -13.16 -11.30 -5.41
N THR A 172 -12.84 -10.10 -5.90
CA THR A 172 -11.95 -9.17 -5.20
C THR A 172 -12.64 -8.49 -4.01
N VAL A 173 -13.97 -8.38 -4.02
CA VAL A 173 -14.75 -7.75 -2.93
C VAL A 173 -14.57 -8.47 -1.59
N ARG A 174 -14.30 -9.78 -1.59
CA ARG A 174 -14.05 -10.53 -0.35
C ARG A 174 -12.85 -10.01 0.46
N VAL A 175 -11.90 -9.33 -0.18
CA VAL A 175 -10.77 -8.61 0.48
C VAL A 175 -11.25 -7.48 1.39
N LEU A 176 -12.48 -6.96 1.20
CA LEU A 176 -13.07 -5.93 2.06
C LEU A 176 -13.76 -6.52 3.31
N ARG A 177 -14.00 -7.83 3.39
CA ARG A 177 -14.68 -8.48 4.54
C ARG A 177 -13.99 -8.17 5.90
N PRO A 178 -12.65 -8.17 6.03
CA PRO A 178 -11.95 -7.77 7.26
C PRO A 178 -12.23 -6.34 7.75
N LEU A 179 -12.56 -5.39 6.86
CA LEU A 179 -12.85 -4.01 7.26
C LEU A 179 -14.07 -3.91 8.19
N ARG A 180 -14.98 -4.91 8.16
CA ARG A 180 -16.07 -5.03 9.14
C ARG A 180 -15.56 -5.17 10.58
N ALA A 181 -14.34 -5.64 10.82
CA ALA A 181 -13.77 -5.73 12.17
C ALA A 181 -13.46 -4.35 12.77
N ILE A 182 -13.12 -3.35 11.95
CA ILE A 182 -12.98 -1.95 12.40
C ILE A 182 -14.30 -1.49 13.03
N ASN A 183 -15.45 -1.89 12.46
CA ASN A 183 -16.76 -1.59 13.02
C ASN A 183 -17.05 -2.28 14.36
N ARG A 184 -16.32 -3.35 14.72
CA ARG A 184 -16.51 -4.12 15.97
C ARG A 184 -15.65 -3.64 17.12
N VAL A 185 -14.47 -3.10 16.85
CA VAL A 185 -13.51 -2.65 17.87
C VAL A 185 -13.54 -1.11 17.96
N PRO A 186 -14.13 -0.51 19.01
CA PRO A 186 -14.22 0.95 19.15
C PRO A 186 -12.86 1.65 19.09
N SER A 187 -11.82 1.02 19.66
CA SER A 187 -10.44 1.53 19.62
C SER A 187 -9.89 1.64 18.19
N MET A 188 -10.23 0.70 17.30
CA MET A 188 -9.84 0.75 15.89
C MET A 188 -10.61 1.84 15.14
N ARG A 189 -11.91 2.04 15.41
CA ARG A 189 -12.67 3.17 14.85
C ARG A 189 -12.04 4.51 15.22
N ILE A 190 -11.64 4.69 16.49
CA ILE A 190 -11.00 5.92 16.95
C ILE A 190 -9.67 6.13 16.21
N LEU A 191 -8.81 5.12 16.13
CA LEU A 191 -7.53 5.21 15.42
C LEU A 191 -7.70 5.58 13.94
N VAL A 192 -8.60 4.92 13.22
CA VAL A 192 -8.83 5.20 11.79
C VAL A 192 -9.48 6.57 11.60
N THR A 193 -10.38 7.00 12.48
CA THR A 193 -10.96 8.35 12.42
C THR A 193 -9.88 9.41 12.61
N LEU A 194 -9.02 9.28 13.62
CA LEU A 194 -7.89 10.18 13.85
C LEU A 194 -6.91 10.23 12.68
N LEU A 195 -6.69 9.11 11.99
CA LEU A 195 -5.86 9.06 10.77
C LEU A 195 -6.56 9.82 9.62
N LEU A 196 -7.84 9.57 9.39
CA LEU A 196 -8.61 10.28 8.36
C LEU A 196 -8.73 11.79 8.65
N ASP A 197 -8.76 12.20 9.92
CA ASP A 197 -8.81 13.60 10.35
C ASP A 197 -7.48 14.34 10.09
N THR A 198 -6.33 13.65 9.98
CA THR A 198 -5.05 14.28 9.62
C THR A 198 -4.79 14.34 8.11
N LEU A 199 -5.42 13.50 7.29
CA LEU A 199 -5.27 13.52 5.83
C LEU A 199 -5.53 14.89 5.16
N PRO A 200 -6.53 15.70 5.56
CA PRO A 200 -6.74 17.03 4.99
C PRO A 200 -5.54 17.97 5.18
N MET A 201 -4.79 17.82 6.27
CA MET A 201 -3.58 18.62 6.54
C MET A 201 -2.44 18.22 5.61
N LEU A 202 -2.34 16.93 5.25
CA LEU A 202 -1.37 16.40 4.28
C LEU A 202 -1.65 16.86 2.84
N GLY A 203 -2.87 17.29 2.52
CA GLY A 203 -3.29 17.66 1.16
C GLY A 203 -2.42 18.74 0.50
N ASN A 204 -1.91 19.70 1.29
CA ASN A 204 -0.99 20.74 0.80
C ASN A 204 0.36 20.15 0.37
N VAL A 205 0.88 19.18 1.14
CA VAL A 205 2.15 18.49 0.86
C VAL A 205 2.00 17.59 -0.37
N LEU A 206 0.87 16.89 -0.51
CA LEU A 206 0.56 16.09 -1.70
C LEU A 206 0.47 16.94 -2.98
N LEU A 207 -0.08 18.15 -2.89
CA LEU A 207 -0.13 19.09 -4.02
C LEU A 207 1.26 19.57 -4.43
N LEU A 208 2.13 19.92 -3.48
CA LEU A 208 3.53 20.26 -3.76
C LEU A 208 4.28 19.06 -4.37
N CYS A 209 4.11 17.88 -3.78
CA CYS A 209 4.67 16.62 -4.26
C CYS A 209 4.26 16.37 -5.73
N PHE A 210 2.98 16.51 -6.07
CA PHE A 210 2.49 16.39 -7.45
C PHE A 210 3.22 17.32 -8.44
N PHE A 211 3.52 18.56 -8.06
CA PHE A 211 4.31 19.46 -8.92
C PHE A 211 5.75 19.00 -9.11
N VAL A 212 6.41 18.45 -8.07
CA VAL A 212 7.75 17.86 -8.19
C VAL A 212 7.72 16.67 -9.16
N PHE A 213 6.78 15.74 -8.98
CA PHE A 213 6.57 14.61 -9.90
C PHE A 213 6.29 15.07 -11.34
N PHE A 214 5.51 16.12 -11.54
CA PHE A 214 5.19 16.63 -12.87
C PHE A 214 6.42 17.27 -13.56
N ILE A 215 7.12 18.17 -12.87
CA ILE A 215 8.27 18.89 -13.44
C ILE A 215 9.42 17.92 -13.74
N PHE A 216 9.85 17.13 -12.76
CA PHE A 216 10.93 16.16 -12.95
C PHE A 216 10.51 15.05 -13.92
N GLY A 217 9.24 14.61 -13.88
CA GLY A 217 8.71 13.61 -14.81
C GLY A 217 8.76 14.05 -16.27
N ILE A 218 8.35 15.28 -16.58
CA ILE A 218 8.43 15.82 -17.95
C ILE A 218 9.90 15.97 -18.38
N VAL A 219 10.78 16.46 -17.51
CA VAL A 219 12.23 16.56 -17.81
C VAL A 219 12.83 15.18 -18.10
N GLY A 220 12.55 14.18 -17.26
CA GLY A 220 13.08 12.82 -17.45
C GLY A 220 12.58 12.13 -18.72
N VAL A 221 11.30 12.30 -19.07
CA VAL A 221 10.76 11.80 -20.35
C VAL A 221 11.43 12.47 -21.55
N GLN A 222 11.63 13.79 -21.52
CA GLN A 222 12.25 14.52 -22.64
C GLN A 222 13.75 14.21 -22.80
N LEU A 223 14.45 13.81 -21.73
CA LEU A 223 15.87 13.48 -21.79
C LEU A 223 16.15 12.00 -22.09
N TRP A 224 15.32 11.05 -21.60
CA TRP A 224 15.69 9.63 -21.59
C TRP A 224 14.63 8.65 -22.13
N ALA A 225 13.57 9.13 -22.79
CA ALA A 225 12.63 8.25 -23.48
C ALA A 225 13.36 7.34 -24.50
N GLY A 226 13.11 6.04 -24.41
CA GLY A 226 13.72 5.00 -25.25
C GLY A 226 15.15 4.58 -24.88
N LEU A 227 15.93 5.41 -24.18
CA LEU A 227 17.37 5.16 -23.99
C LEU A 227 17.67 3.92 -23.13
N LEU A 228 16.85 3.60 -22.13
CA LEU A 228 17.04 2.41 -21.28
C LEU A 228 16.80 1.09 -22.04
N ARG A 229 16.26 1.14 -23.26
CA ARG A 229 16.12 -0.01 -24.16
C ARG A 229 17.41 -0.32 -24.92
N ASN A 230 18.38 0.59 -24.96
CA ASN A 230 19.60 0.41 -25.76
C ASN A 230 20.36 -0.84 -25.32
N ARG A 231 20.78 -1.67 -26.30
CA ARG A 231 21.61 -2.86 -26.11
C ARG A 231 22.64 -2.95 -27.24
N CYS A 232 23.73 -3.67 -27.00
CA CYS A 232 24.73 -3.94 -28.03
C CYS A 232 24.33 -5.14 -28.87
N PHE A 233 23.87 -4.86 -30.08
CA PHE A 233 23.54 -5.84 -31.10
C PHE A 233 24.74 -6.18 -31.98
N VAL A 234 24.68 -7.36 -32.59
CA VAL A 234 25.57 -7.72 -33.70
C VAL A 234 25.09 -7.03 -34.99
N LYS A 235 25.97 -6.86 -35.97
CA LYS A 235 25.62 -6.31 -37.29
C LYS A 235 24.70 -7.27 -38.06
N ASP A 236 23.70 -6.76 -38.77
CA ASP A 236 22.67 -7.57 -39.46
C ASP A 236 23.22 -8.60 -40.47
N ASN A 237 24.39 -8.33 -41.04
CA ASN A 237 25.08 -9.22 -41.99
C ASN A 237 25.93 -10.33 -41.33
N PHE A 238 25.93 -10.43 -40.00
CA PHE A 238 26.72 -11.41 -39.25
C PHE A 238 25.79 -12.28 -38.38
N SER A 239 25.99 -13.59 -38.45
CA SER A 239 25.27 -14.59 -37.66
C SER A 239 26.27 -15.56 -37.04
N PHE A 240 26.08 -15.90 -35.77
CA PHE A 240 26.87 -16.93 -35.10
C PHE A 240 26.66 -18.32 -35.76
N PRO A 241 27.66 -19.23 -35.69
CA PRO A 241 27.46 -20.62 -36.12
C PRO A 241 26.41 -21.31 -35.25
N LEU A 242 25.62 -22.21 -35.85
CA LEU A 242 24.46 -22.87 -35.20
C LEU A 242 24.80 -23.67 -33.93
N SER A 243 26.07 -24.02 -33.74
CA SER A 243 26.62 -24.70 -32.57
C SER A 243 26.81 -23.79 -31.34
N VAL A 244 26.63 -22.47 -31.49
CA VAL A 244 26.82 -21.48 -30.43
C VAL A 244 25.48 -20.76 -30.21
N GLU A 245 24.79 -21.09 -29.11
CA GLU A 245 23.48 -20.53 -28.75
C GLU A 245 23.58 -19.10 -28.17
N LEU A 246 24.12 -18.16 -28.97
CA LEU A 246 24.23 -16.75 -28.59
C LEU A 246 23.04 -15.90 -29.11
N GLY A 247 22.59 -14.99 -28.26
CA GLY A 247 21.55 -14.01 -28.59
C GLY A 247 22.00 -12.97 -29.62
N LYS A 248 21.02 -12.29 -30.25
CA LYS A 248 21.27 -11.19 -31.21
C LYS A 248 21.89 -9.94 -30.57
N TYR A 249 21.75 -9.81 -29.25
CA TYR A 249 22.40 -8.77 -28.44
C TYR A 249 23.12 -9.43 -27.26
N TYR A 250 24.03 -8.66 -26.65
CA TYR A 250 24.78 -9.10 -25.48
C TYR A 250 23.89 -9.14 -24.23
N HIS A 251 23.72 -10.33 -23.65
CA HIS A 251 23.01 -10.55 -22.39
C HIS A 251 24.01 -10.68 -21.23
N THR A 252 23.62 -10.19 -20.05
CA THR A 252 24.32 -10.46 -18.78
C THR A 252 23.67 -11.63 -18.05
N GLU A 253 24.32 -12.17 -17.00
CA GLU A 253 23.76 -13.26 -16.17
C GLU A 253 22.38 -12.90 -15.57
N ASN A 254 22.20 -11.62 -15.21
CA ASN A 254 20.97 -11.06 -14.65
C ASN A 254 20.43 -9.92 -15.55
N ASP A 255 20.21 -10.17 -16.84
CA ASP A 255 19.80 -9.16 -17.84
C ASP A 255 18.48 -8.43 -17.50
N ASP A 256 17.62 -9.03 -16.68
CA ASP A 256 16.40 -8.38 -16.15
C ASP A 256 16.73 -7.26 -15.14
N GLU A 257 17.71 -7.44 -14.25
CA GLU A 257 18.03 -6.50 -13.17
C GLU A 257 19.20 -5.58 -13.53
N ASN A 258 20.24 -6.13 -14.18
CA ASN A 258 21.49 -5.46 -14.52
C ASN A 258 21.87 -5.70 -16.00
N PRO A 259 21.07 -5.20 -16.96
CA PRO A 259 21.39 -5.28 -18.37
C PRO A 259 22.60 -4.40 -18.74
N PHE A 260 23.30 -4.78 -19.82
CA PHE A 260 24.33 -3.93 -20.42
C PHE A 260 23.69 -2.89 -21.35
N ILE A 261 23.46 -1.69 -20.83
CA ILE A 261 22.93 -0.55 -21.58
C ILE A 261 24.08 0.23 -22.21
N CYS A 262 23.94 0.59 -23.50
CA CYS A 262 24.93 1.33 -24.26
C CYS A 262 24.47 2.75 -24.64
N SER A 263 25.45 3.62 -24.83
CA SER A 263 25.28 4.95 -25.40
C SER A 263 25.17 4.87 -26.93
N MET A 264 24.30 5.72 -27.50
CA MET A 264 24.24 5.89 -28.96
C MET A 264 25.36 6.86 -29.40
N PRO A 265 25.87 6.79 -30.65
CA PRO A 265 26.98 7.65 -31.10
C PRO A 265 26.76 9.17 -31.10
N GLY A 266 25.55 9.65 -30.77
CA GLY A 266 25.24 11.07 -30.55
C GLY A 266 25.17 11.50 -29.08
N ASP A 267 25.13 10.53 -28.17
CA ASP A 267 25.12 10.71 -26.72
C ASP A 267 26.56 10.65 -26.16
N ASN A 268 26.75 11.06 -24.91
CA ASN A 268 28.05 11.01 -24.21
C ASN A 268 27.97 10.11 -22.98
N GLY A 269 27.33 8.94 -23.14
CA GLY A 269 27.12 7.97 -22.08
C GLY A 269 28.42 7.32 -21.59
N MET A 270 28.38 6.71 -20.42
CA MET A 270 29.58 6.08 -19.83
C MET A 270 29.92 4.70 -20.41
N ARG A 271 28.99 4.04 -21.11
CA ARG A 271 29.20 2.68 -21.64
C ARG A 271 28.96 2.66 -23.14
N ASP A 272 29.95 2.13 -23.86
CA ASP A 272 29.86 1.87 -25.29
C ASP A 272 29.95 0.37 -25.56
N CYS A 273 29.54 -0.07 -26.75
CA CYS A 273 29.70 -1.46 -27.14
C CYS A 273 31.17 -1.92 -27.25
N GLY A 274 32.12 -0.99 -27.29
CA GLY A 274 33.55 -1.29 -27.14
C GLY A 274 33.98 -1.70 -25.73
N SER A 275 33.18 -1.42 -24.69
CA SER A 275 33.46 -1.78 -23.30
C SER A 275 32.73 -3.05 -22.83
N VAL A 276 32.15 -3.83 -23.74
CA VAL A 276 31.56 -5.14 -23.41
C VAL A 276 32.66 -6.07 -22.84
N PRO A 277 32.43 -6.74 -21.69
CA PRO A 277 33.41 -7.65 -21.11
C PRO A 277 33.83 -8.75 -22.07
N LYS A 278 35.12 -9.03 -22.14
CA LYS A 278 35.64 -10.16 -22.93
C LYS A 278 35.26 -11.49 -22.27
N LEU A 279 35.04 -12.51 -23.09
CA LEU A 279 34.78 -13.85 -22.60
C LEU A 279 36.04 -14.42 -21.91
N TYR A 280 35.85 -15.18 -20.84
CA TYR A 280 36.88 -15.95 -20.15
C TYR A 280 36.51 -17.43 -20.20
N ASP A 281 37.52 -18.28 -20.33
CA ASP A 281 37.40 -19.74 -20.31
C ASP A 281 37.15 -20.27 -18.89
N GLU A 282 36.77 -21.56 -18.74
CA GLU A 282 36.52 -22.20 -17.44
C GLU A 282 37.73 -22.15 -16.48
N VAL A 283 38.95 -22.05 -17.04
CA VAL A 283 40.22 -21.92 -16.29
C VAL A 283 40.55 -20.45 -15.95
N GLY A 284 39.67 -19.50 -16.29
CA GLY A 284 39.86 -18.06 -16.07
C GLY A 284 40.80 -17.37 -17.08
N GLN A 285 41.15 -18.03 -18.18
CA GLN A 285 41.97 -17.46 -19.24
C GLN A 285 41.12 -16.61 -20.19
N GLN A 286 41.57 -15.40 -20.53
CA GLN A 286 40.81 -14.49 -21.40
C GLN A 286 40.80 -15.00 -22.85
N CYS A 287 39.61 -15.17 -23.43
CA CYS A 287 39.45 -15.46 -24.84
C CYS A 287 39.98 -14.28 -25.69
N SER A 288 40.66 -14.60 -26.78
CA SER A 288 41.31 -13.61 -27.65
C SER A 288 41.31 -14.02 -29.13
N LEU A 289 40.76 -15.19 -29.47
CA LEU A 289 40.67 -15.68 -30.83
C LEU A 289 39.43 -15.11 -31.56
N ASP A 290 39.56 -15.01 -32.88
CA ASP A 290 38.51 -14.59 -33.81
C ASP A 290 37.69 -15.77 -34.35
N ILE A 291 36.58 -15.47 -35.04
CA ILE A 291 35.69 -16.46 -35.66
C ILE A 291 36.40 -17.40 -36.65
N ASP A 292 37.40 -16.92 -37.39
CA ASP A 292 38.13 -17.73 -38.38
C ASP A 292 38.89 -18.90 -37.75
N SER A 293 39.32 -18.72 -36.50
CA SER A 293 39.97 -19.75 -35.66
C SER A 293 38.99 -20.75 -35.02
N TYR A 294 37.67 -20.57 -35.16
CA TYR A 294 36.67 -21.43 -34.49
C TYR A 294 36.85 -22.93 -34.79
N ASN A 295 37.09 -23.28 -36.06
CA ASN A 295 37.31 -24.68 -36.47
C ASN A 295 38.71 -25.22 -36.11
N SER A 296 39.60 -24.38 -35.56
CA SER A 296 40.97 -24.70 -35.17
C SER A 296 41.21 -24.41 -33.68
N THR A 297 40.15 -24.38 -32.87
CA THR A 297 40.21 -24.09 -31.44
C THR A 297 40.53 -25.38 -30.66
N ASP A 298 41.66 -25.40 -29.96
CA ASP A 298 42.03 -26.46 -29.01
C ASP A 298 41.39 -26.22 -27.63
N ASN A 299 41.34 -27.25 -26.77
CA ASN A 299 40.83 -27.22 -25.39
C ASN A 299 41.49 -26.21 -24.41
N THR A 300 42.47 -25.42 -24.87
CA THR A 300 43.18 -24.38 -24.10
C THR A 300 43.02 -22.98 -24.71
N THR A 301 42.14 -22.85 -25.71
CA THR A 301 41.91 -21.62 -26.47
C THR A 301 40.42 -21.41 -26.66
N CYS A 302 39.99 -20.15 -26.80
CA CYS A 302 38.57 -19.83 -26.98
C CYS A 302 38.37 -18.56 -27.81
N VAL A 303 37.31 -18.56 -28.62
CA VAL A 303 36.87 -17.44 -29.45
C VAL A 303 36.12 -16.43 -28.60
N ASN A 304 36.51 -15.15 -28.68
CA ASN A 304 35.85 -14.09 -27.92
C ASN A 304 34.62 -13.55 -28.68
N TRP A 305 33.50 -14.25 -28.62
CA TRP A 305 32.27 -13.85 -29.32
C TRP A 305 31.75 -12.46 -28.93
N ASN A 306 32.05 -11.99 -27.72
CA ASN A 306 31.56 -10.71 -27.21
C ASN A 306 32.05 -9.49 -28.03
N GLN A 307 33.15 -9.62 -28.78
CA GLN A 307 33.68 -8.53 -29.61
C GLN A 307 32.84 -8.19 -30.85
N TYR A 308 31.88 -9.04 -31.24
CA TYR A 308 31.02 -8.80 -32.40
C TYR A 308 29.79 -7.92 -32.08
N TYR A 309 29.42 -7.80 -30.81
CA TYR A 309 28.40 -6.86 -30.33
C TYR A 309 28.93 -5.43 -30.41
N THR A 310 28.72 -4.78 -31.55
CA THR A 310 29.34 -3.48 -31.88
C THR A 310 28.32 -2.40 -32.25
N ASN A 311 27.06 -2.77 -32.47
CA ASN A 311 26.00 -1.85 -32.90
C ASN A 311 25.07 -1.54 -31.72
N CYS A 312 25.18 -0.36 -31.12
CA CYS A 312 24.20 0.06 -30.11
C CYS A 312 22.87 0.39 -30.81
N SER A 313 21.77 -0.21 -30.36
CA SER A 313 20.43 0.15 -30.84
C SER A 313 19.35 -0.18 -29.80
N ALA A 314 18.17 0.43 -29.96
CA ALA A 314 17.06 0.25 -29.03
C ALA A 314 16.44 -1.15 -29.15
N GLY A 315 16.51 -1.92 -28.07
CA GLY A 315 15.86 -3.22 -27.91
C GLY A 315 14.37 -3.13 -27.61
N LEU A 316 13.78 -4.29 -27.29
CA LEU A 316 12.34 -4.46 -27.12
C LEU A 316 11.83 -4.22 -25.69
N ILE A 317 12.69 -4.43 -24.67
CA ILE A 317 12.30 -4.52 -23.26
C ILE A 317 13.22 -3.61 -22.41
N ASN A 318 12.63 -2.86 -21.48
CA ASN A 318 13.35 -2.03 -20.50
C ASN A 318 13.75 -2.86 -19.25
N PRO A 319 14.71 -2.39 -18.43
CA PRO A 319 15.10 -3.06 -17.19
C PRO A 319 13.92 -3.35 -16.24
N PHE A 320 14.14 -4.29 -15.32
CA PHE A 320 13.17 -4.82 -14.35
C PHE A 320 11.86 -5.26 -15.02
N LYS A 321 11.95 -6.11 -16.06
CA LYS A 321 10.81 -6.62 -16.84
C LYS A 321 9.91 -5.50 -17.40
N GLY A 322 10.50 -4.36 -17.72
CA GLY A 322 9.80 -3.19 -18.24
C GLY A 322 9.34 -2.16 -17.19
N ALA A 323 9.52 -2.43 -15.89
CA ALA A 323 9.00 -1.56 -14.82
C ALA A 323 9.67 -0.17 -14.78
N ILE A 324 10.97 -0.09 -15.06
CA ILE A 324 11.76 1.15 -14.96
C ILE A 324 12.10 1.67 -16.35
N ASN A 325 11.45 2.78 -16.73
CA ASN A 325 11.71 3.49 -17.98
C ASN A 325 11.20 4.94 -17.92
N PHE A 326 11.62 5.75 -18.90
CA PHE A 326 11.18 7.15 -19.07
C PHE A 326 10.36 7.32 -20.36
N ASP A 327 9.76 6.26 -20.89
CA ASP A 327 9.06 6.28 -22.19
C ASP A 327 7.70 6.99 -22.11
N ASN A 328 7.10 7.04 -20.92
CA ASN A 328 5.83 7.71 -20.64
C ASN A 328 5.87 8.36 -19.25
N ILE A 329 5.07 9.41 -19.06
CA ILE A 329 4.99 10.16 -17.79
C ILE A 329 4.66 9.27 -16.58
N CYS A 330 3.82 8.24 -16.74
CA CYS A 330 3.46 7.34 -15.65
C CYS A 330 4.64 6.43 -15.21
N TYR A 331 5.45 5.95 -16.15
CA TYR A 331 6.65 5.16 -15.81
C TYR A 331 7.75 6.05 -15.23
N ALA A 332 7.91 7.27 -15.76
CA ALA A 332 8.78 8.27 -15.17
C ALA A 332 8.37 8.61 -13.72
N TRP A 333 7.08 8.67 -13.41
CA TRP A 333 6.60 8.81 -12.03
C TRP A 333 6.92 7.60 -11.15
N ILE A 334 6.82 6.37 -11.65
CA ILE A 334 7.23 5.18 -10.89
C ILE A 334 8.73 5.25 -10.55
N ALA A 335 9.58 5.57 -11.53
CA ALA A 335 11.01 5.75 -11.32
C ALA A 335 11.33 6.90 -10.35
N ILE A 336 10.64 8.05 -10.47
CA ILE A 336 10.80 9.19 -9.55
C ILE A 336 10.36 8.86 -8.13
N PHE A 337 9.27 8.10 -7.96
CA PHE A 337 8.83 7.65 -6.63
C PHE A 337 9.91 6.80 -5.96
N GLN A 338 10.48 5.85 -6.70
CA GLN A 338 11.57 5.00 -6.23
C GLN A 338 12.85 5.80 -5.90
N VAL A 339 13.16 6.86 -6.67
CA VAL A 339 14.26 7.79 -6.33
C VAL A 339 13.98 8.55 -5.03
N ILE A 340 12.73 9.01 -4.83
CA ILE A 340 12.34 9.76 -3.62
C ILE A 340 12.32 8.87 -2.36
N THR A 341 12.01 7.58 -2.48
CA THR A 341 12.11 6.63 -1.35
C THR A 341 13.55 6.21 -1.03
N LEU A 342 14.54 6.65 -1.82
CA LEU A 342 15.97 6.33 -1.68
C LEU A 342 16.29 4.83 -1.77
N GLU A 343 15.48 4.06 -2.51
CA GLU A 343 15.64 2.61 -2.69
C GLU A 343 15.97 2.27 -4.15
N GLY A 344 17.13 1.68 -4.45
CA GLY A 344 17.55 1.37 -5.83
C GLY A 344 17.74 2.58 -6.76
N TRP A 345 17.69 3.80 -6.22
CA TRP A 345 17.84 5.06 -6.98
C TRP A 345 19.19 5.18 -7.71
N VAL A 346 20.23 4.55 -7.13
CA VAL A 346 21.59 4.50 -7.65
C VAL A 346 21.64 3.75 -8.99
N ASP A 347 20.89 2.66 -9.10
CA ASP A 347 20.87 1.81 -10.31
C ASP A 347 20.19 2.56 -11.47
N ILE A 348 19.06 3.21 -11.18
CA ILE A 348 18.36 4.09 -12.15
C ILE A 348 19.29 5.22 -12.62
N MET A 349 20.04 5.83 -11.71
CA MET A 349 21.03 6.86 -12.04
C MET A 349 22.14 6.30 -12.93
N TYR A 350 22.72 5.13 -12.62
CA TYR A 350 23.78 4.53 -13.43
C TYR A 350 23.28 4.12 -14.82
N PHE A 351 22.10 3.53 -14.97
CA PHE A 351 21.53 3.23 -16.29
C PHE A 351 21.37 4.48 -17.17
N VAL A 352 20.98 5.60 -16.57
CA VAL A 352 20.84 6.89 -17.25
C VAL A 352 22.22 7.54 -17.53
N MET A 353 23.23 7.33 -16.69
CA MET A 353 24.60 7.80 -16.92
C MET A 353 25.32 6.99 -18.01
N ASP A 354 25.10 5.67 -18.05
CA ASP A 354 25.61 4.75 -19.06
C ASP A 354 25.05 5.06 -20.45
N ALA A 355 23.74 5.35 -20.54
CA ALA A 355 23.05 5.54 -21.82
C ALA A 355 23.20 6.95 -22.42
N HIS A 356 23.21 8.02 -21.61
CA HIS A 356 23.11 9.41 -22.12
C HIS A 356 24.30 10.29 -21.73
N SER A 357 24.59 10.44 -20.44
CA SER A 357 25.72 11.26 -19.97
C SER A 357 26.04 11.09 -18.50
N PHE A 358 27.33 11.09 -18.16
CA PHE A 358 27.81 11.21 -16.78
C PHE A 358 27.11 12.34 -15.99
N TYR A 359 26.90 13.52 -16.59
CA TYR A 359 26.34 14.69 -15.90
C TYR A 359 24.87 14.54 -15.46
N ASN A 360 24.18 13.47 -15.86
CA ASN A 360 22.82 13.19 -15.45
C ASN A 360 22.67 13.03 -13.92
N PHE A 361 23.74 12.74 -13.17
CA PHE A 361 23.73 12.71 -11.70
C PHE A 361 23.12 13.98 -11.08
N ILE A 362 23.30 15.15 -11.71
CA ILE A 362 22.81 16.44 -11.22
C ILE A 362 21.28 16.42 -11.04
N TYR A 363 20.54 15.78 -11.96
CA TYR A 363 19.09 15.65 -11.86
C TYR A 363 18.67 14.86 -10.62
N PHE A 364 19.33 13.72 -10.36
CA PHE A 364 18.99 12.84 -9.25
C PHE A 364 19.30 13.51 -7.91
N ILE A 365 20.45 14.17 -7.79
CA ILE A 365 20.83 14.94 -6.59
C ILE A 365 19.85 16.11 -6.35
N LEU A 366 19.45 16.86 -7.39
CA LEU A 366 18.46 17.93 -7.25
C LEU A 366 17.09 17.38 -6.85
N LEU A 367 16.63 16.28 -7.44
CA LEU A 367 15.36 15.63 -7.11
C LEU A 367 15.33 15.20 -5.62
N ILE A 368 16.41 14.58 -5.14
CA ILE A 368 16.55 14.15 -3.73
C ILE A 368 16.59 15.36 -2.79
N ILE A 369 17.35 16.41 -3.10
CA ILE A 369 17.43 17.61 -2.25
C ILE A 369 16.08 18.33 -2.17
N VAL A 370 15.38 18.48 -3.30
CA VAL A 370 14.07 19.15 -3.35
C VAL A 370 13.01 18.34 -2.62
N SER A 371 12.94 17.02 -2.80
CA SER A 371 11.96 16.16 -2.13
C SER A 371 12.21 16.06 -0.61
N ALA A 372 13.46 15.94 -0.18
CA ALA A 372 13.83 15.93 1.23
C ALA A 372 13.54 17.27 1.93
N SER A 373 13.88 18.40 1.28
CA SER A 373 13.62 19.75 1.82
C SER A 373 12.12 20.06 1.91
N SER A 374 11.33 19.52 0.98
CA SER A 374 9.86 19.62 1.01
C SER A 374 9.24 18.78 2.14
N SER A 375 9.92 17.73 2.59
CA SER A 375 9.48 16.86 3.67
C SER A 375 9.87 17.36 5.07
N SER A 376 10.95 18.14 5.18
CA SER A 376 11.45 18.69 6.46
C SER A 376 10.87 20.05 6.84
N SER A 377 10.12 20.69 5.95
CA SER A 377 9.51 22.01 6.16
C SER A 377 8.10 21.96 6.79
N CYS A 378 7.75 20.85 7.45
CA CYS A 378 6.38 20.53 7.90
C CYS A 378 6.32 20.16 9.40
#